data_AF-A0A0J6IT05-F1
#
_entry.id   AF-A0A0J6IT05-F1
#
_cell.length_a   1.000
_cell.length_b   1.000
_cell.length_c   1.000
_cell.angle_alpha   90.00
_cell.angle_beta   90.00
_cell.angle_gamma   90.00
#
_symmetry.space_group_name_H-M   'P 1'
#
loop_
_entity.id
_entity.type
_entity.pdbx_description
1 polymer ?
#
loop_
_entity_poly.entity_id
_entity_poly.type
_entity_poly.pdbx_seq_one_letter_code
_entity_poly.pdbx_strand_id
1 'polypeptide(L)'
;MRQRLLALAIALLSAGWVLPAWCGVETWLTFWQRRGVSAMQHDPSGDSFPYLAFASACFKVAGVWLVAAIGIWAYLGARACLRRMR
;
A
#
# COMPACT_ATOMS: atom_id res chain seq x y z
N MET A 1 -6.47 6.11 29.10
CA MET A 1 -5.35 5.48 28.34
C MET A 1 -5.82 4.51 27.26
N ARG A 2 -6.74 3.57 27.53
CA ARG A 2 -7.22 2.55 26.57
C ARG A 2 -7.73 3.11 25.23
N GLN A 3 -8.43 4.26 25.24
CA GLN A 3 -8.88 4.94 24.02
C GLN A 3 -7.76 5.57 23.19
N ARG A 4 -6.68 6.07 23.83
CA ARG A 4 -5.51 6.61 23.13
C ARG A 4 -4.69 5.50 22.47
N LEU A 5 -4.54 4.36 23.15
CA LEU A 5 -3.90 3.17 22.58
C LEU A 5 -4.67 2.63 21.37
N LEU A 6 -6.00 2.60 21.44
CA LEU A 6 -6.84 2.24 20.29
C LEU A 6 -6.67 3.22 19.14
N ALA A 7 -6.68 4.53 19.41
CA ALA A 7 -6.45 5.54 18.37
C ALA A 7 -5.07 5.40 17.72
N LEU A 8 -4.04 5.11 18.51
CA LEU A 8 -2.66 4.93 18.03
C LEU A 8 -2.50 3.63 17.23
N ALA A 9 -3.14 2.55 17.67
CA ALA A 9 -3.21 1.29 16.93
C ALA A 9 -3.95 1.45 15.60
N ILE A 10 -5.06 2.21 15.58
CA ILE A 10 -5.81 2.51 14.35
C ILE A 10 -4.98 3.39 13.42
N ALA A 11 -4.24 4.37 13.94
CA ALA A 11 -3.33 5.20 13.15
C ALA A 11 -2.18 4.37 12.55
N LEU A 12 -1.56 3.48 13.34
CA LEU A 12 -0.54 2.55 12.84
C LEU A 12 -1.11 1.60 11.77
N LEU A 13 -2.31 1.06 12.02
CA LEU A 13 -3.01 0.20 11.07
C LEU A 13 -3.31 0.95 9.77
N SER A 14 -3.66 2.24 9.88
CA SER A 14 -3.92 3.12 8.74
C SER A 14 -2.64 3.50 7.96
N ALA A 15 -1.46 3.33 8.55
CA ALA A 15 -0.18 3.50 7.86
C ALA A 15 0.33 2.19 7.22
N GLY A 16 -0.28 1.04 7.56
CA GLY A 16 0.18 -0.28 7.11
C GLY A 16 0.12 -0.51 5.60
N TRP A 17 -0.66 0.29 4.85
CA TRP A 17 -0.69 0.23 3.39
C TRP A 17 0.49 0.97 2.72
N VAL A 18 1.15 1.88 3.45
CA VAL A 18 2.19 2.76 2.90
C VAL A 18 3.45 1.98 2.53
N LEU A 19 3.88 1.05 3.39
CA LEU A 19 5.04 0.19 3.13
C LEU A 19 4.89 -0.65 1.84
N PRO A 20 3.83 -1.46 1.68
CA PRO A 20 3.65 -2.23 0.45
C PRO A 20 3.43 -1.32 -0.77
N ALA A 21 2.74 -0.18 -0.64
CA ALA A 21 2.61 0.77 -1.74
C ALA A 21 3.96 1.34 -2.17
N TRP A 22 4.80 1.74 -1.20
CA TRP A 22 6.15 2.25 -1.44
C TRP A 22 7.01 1.21 -2.16
N CYS A 23 7.06 -0.03 -1.66
CA CYS A 23 7.80 -1.11 -2.31
C CYS A 23 7.30 -1.34 -3.75
N GLY A 24 5.98 -1.31 -3.99
CA GLY A 24 5.43 -1.46 -5.34
C GLY A 24 5.89 -0.37 -6.30
N VAL A 25 5.87 0.89 -5.86
CA VAL A 25 6.34 2.05 -6.64
C VAL A 25 7.84 2.00 -6.91
N GLU A 26 8.64 1.68 -5.89
CA GLU A 26 10.09 1.57 -6.01
C GLU A 26 10.48 0.45 -6.98
N THR A 27 9.80 -0.70 -6.91
CA THR A 27 10.05 -1.82 -7.82
C THR A 27 9.65 -1.47 -9.26
N TRP A 28 8.56 -0.73 -9.43
CA TRP A 28 8.12 -0.22 -10.75
C TRP A 28 9.10 0.80 -11.34
N LEU A 29 9.61 1.73 -10.53
CA LEU A 29 10.63 2.70 -10.96
C LEU A 29 11.93 2.00 -11.33
N THR A 30 12.35 1.02 -10.52
CA THR A 30 13.55 0.21 -10.76
C THR A 30 13.46 -0.54 -12.10
N PHE A 31 12.27 -1.07 -12.43
CA PHE A 31 12.02 -1.70 -13.72
C PHE A 31 12.24 -0.75 -14.89
N TRP A 32 11.72 0.48 -14.81
CA TRP A 32 11.89 1.48 -15.86
C TRP A 32 13.35 1.96 -15.97
N GLN A 33 14.04 2.14 -14.85
CA GLN A 33 15.46 2.48 -14.85
C GLN A 33 16.30 1.38 -15.51
N ARG A 34 16.12 0.11 -15.12
CA ARG A 34 16.87 -1.01 -15.70
C ARG A 34 16.54 -1.22 -17.17
N ARG A 35 15.26 -1.27 -17.53
CA ARG A 35 14.83 -1.48 -18.91
C ARG A 35 15.22 -0.32 -19.84
N GLY A 36 15.18 0.92 -19.34
CA GLY A 36 15.64 2.09 -20.06
C GLY A 36 17.14 2.08 -20.32
N VAL A 37 17.94 1.63 -19.35
CA VAL A 37 19.41 1.47 -19.48
C VAL A 37 19.76 0.30 -20.41
N SER A 38 19.12 -0.87 -20.24
CA SER A 38 19.37 -2.04 -21.10
C SER A 38 18.99 -1.81 -22.56
N ALA A 39 17.90 -1.05 -22.83
CA ALA A 39 17.51 -0.69 -24.19
C ALA A 39 18.56 0.16 -24.92
N MET A 40 19.33 0.98 -24.19
CA MET A 40 20.42 1.76 -24.77
C MET A 40 21.70 0.93 -24.97
N GLN A 41 21.91 -0.11 -24.17
CA GLN A 41 23.14 -0.91 -24.20
C GLN A 41 23.07 -2.15 -25.11
N HIS A 42 21.93 -2.44 -25.75
CA HIS A 42 21.74 -3.64 -26.58
C HIS A 42 22.13 -4.95 -25.86
N ASP A 43 22.12 -4.93 -24.53
CA ASP A 43 22.47 -6.08 -23.71
C ASP A 43 21.18 -6.88 -23.46
N PRO A 44 21.09 -8.15 -23.86
CA PRO A 44 20.01 -9.04 -23.47
C PRO A 44 20.22 -9.44 -22.01
N SER A 45 20.28 -8.45 -21.11
CA SER A 45 20.42 -8.68 -19.68
C SER A 45 19.18 -9.43 -19.22
N GLY A 46 19.33 -10.74 -19.03
CA GLY A 46 18.32 -11.67 -18.55
C GLY A 46 17.90 -11.37 -17.11
N ASP A 47 17.21 -10.26 -16.92
CA ASP A 47 16.59 -9.93 -15.64
C ASP A 47 15.51 -11.00 -15.34
N SER A 48 15.86 -11.92 -14.44
CA SER A 48 15.01 -13.04 -14.02
C SER A 48 13.98 -12.61 -12.97
N PHE A 49 14.07 -11.37 -12.47
CA PHE A 49 13.18 -10.88 -11.42
C PHE A 49 11.86 -10.36 -12.02
N PRO A 50 10.69 -10.84 -11.55
CA PRO A 50 9.40 -10.47 -12.12
C PRO A 50 8.90 -9.13 -11.54
N TYR A 51 9.57 -8.02 -11.87
CA TYR A 51 9.30 -6.68 -11.32
C TYR A 51 7.82 -6.29 -11.36
N LEU A 52 7.16 -6.46 -12.51
CA LEU A 52 5.75 -6.08 -12.71
C LEU A 52 4.80 -6.93 -11.87
N ALA A 53 5.06 -8.24 -11.77
CA ALA A 53 4.23 -9.15 -10.97
C ALA A 53 4.40 -8.87 -9.47
N PHE A 54 5.64 -8.59 -9.03
CA PHE A 54 5.92 -8.19 -7.66
C PHE A 54 5.27 -6.86 -7.31
N ALA A 55 5.41 -5.83 -8.16
CA ALA A 55 4.77 -4.54 -7.97
C ALA A 55 3.24 -4.68 -7.90
N SER A 56 2.63 -5.49 -8.78
CA SER A 56 1.20 -5.79 -8.73
C SER A 56 0.78 -6.46 -7.42
N ALA A 57 1.55 -7.42 -6.91
CA ALA A 57 1.29 -8.06 -5.62
C ALA A 57 1.35 -7.04 -4.47
N CYS A 58 2.36 -6.18 -4.45
CA CYS A 58 2.48 -5.10 -3.48
C CYS A 58 1.29 -4.13 -3.51
N PHE A 59 0.83 -3.71 -4.70
CA PHE A 59 -0.35 -2.86 -4.83
C PHE A 59 -1.64 -3.57 -4.39
N LYS A 60 -1.80 -4.87 -4.64
CA LYS A 60 -2.94 -5.64 -4.13
C LYS A 60 -2.97 -5.65 -2.61
N VAL A 61 -1.83 -5.92 -1.96
CA VAL A 61 -1.72 -5.90 -0.50
C VAL A 61 -2.04 -4.51 0.04
N ALA A 62 -1.45 -3.46 -0.54
CA ALA A 62 -1.72 -2.08 -0.15
C ALA A 62 -3.21 -1.71 -0.31
N GLY A 63 -3.83 -2.11 -1.42
CA GLY A 63 -5.23 -1.85 -1.71
C GLY A 63 -6.18 -2.55 -0.74
N VAL A 64 -5.95 -3.84 -0.45
CA VAL A 64 -6.73 -4.59 0.55
C VAL A 64 -6.63 -3.91 1.92
N TRP A 65 -5.42 -3.49 2.29
CA TRP A 65 -5.19 -2.81 3.56
C TRP A 65 -5.87 -1.44 3.64
N LEU A 66 -5.84 -0.68 2.54
CA LEU A 66 -6.53 0.61 2.42
C LEU A 66 -8.04 0.45 2.55
N VAL A 67 -8.64 -0.54 1.85
CA VAL A 67 -10.08 -0.83 1.94
C VAL A 67 -10.47 -1.22 3.36
N ALA A 68 -9.68 -2.06 4.02
CA ALA A 68 -9.91 -2.44 5.42
C ALA A 68 -9.85 -1.21 6.35
N ALA A 69 -8.85 -0.34 6.19
CA ALA A 69 -8.72 0.89 6.97
C ALA A 69 -9.93 1.82 6.75
N ILE A 70 -10.32 2.07 5.50
CA ILE A 70 -11.48 2.90 5.15
C ILE A 70 -12.76 2.31 5.74
N GLY A 71 -12.96 1.00 5.64
CA GLY A 71 -14.14 0.32 6.19
C GLY A 71 -14.28 0.48 7.70
N ILE A 72 -13.16 0.37 8.44
CA ILE A 72 -13.14 0.58 9.89
C ILE A 72 -13.50 2.03 10.23
N TRP A 73 -12.90 3.00 9.54
CA TRP A 73 -13.18 4.43 9.76
C TRP A 73 -14.62 4.79 9.40
N ALA A 74 -15.14 4.27 8.29
CA ALA A 74 -16.53 4.46 7.87
C ALA A 74 -17.50 3.90 8.92
N TYR A 75 -17.24 2.71 9.46
CA TYR A 75 -18.06 2.12 10.51
C TYR A 75 -18.03 2.93 11.81
N LEU A 76 -16.84 3.35 12.26
CA LEU A 76 -16.69 4.18 13.45
C LEU A 76 -17.39 5.54 13.28
N GLY A 77 -17.24 6.18 12.11
CA GLY A 77 -17.90 7.43 11.77
C GLY A 77 -19.42 7.29 11.74
N ALA A 78 -19.95 6.25 11.08
CA ALA A 78 -21.38 5.96 11.03
C ALA A 78 -21.96 5.73 12.43
N ARG A 79 -21.27 4.94 13.26
CA ARG A 79 -21.69 4.68 14.65
C ARG A 79 -21.66 5.93 15.51
N ALA A 80 -20.68 6.82 15.32
CA ALA A 80 -20.64 8.11 16.01
C ALA A 80 -21.78 9.04 15.57
N CYS A 81 -22.08 9.07 14.27
CA CYS A 81 -23.19 9.85 13.71
C CYS A 81 -24.54 9.39 14.27
N LEU A 82 -24.79 8.07 14.28
CA LEU A 82 -26.01 7.48 14.83
C LEU A 82 -26.19 7.70 16.34
N ARG A 83 -25.09 7.71 17.12
CA ARG A 83 -25.16 8.04 18.55
C ARG A 83 -25.50 9.50 18.82
N ARG A 84 -25.20 10.41 17.88
CA ARG A 84 -25.42 11.85 18.03
C ARG A 84 -26.86 12.27 17.68
N MET A 85 -27.55 11.44 16.90
CA MET A 85 -28.97 11.64 16.53
C MET A 85 -29.95 11.04 17.54
N ARG A 86 -29.45 10.31 18.54
CA ARG A 86 -30.24 9.64 19.58
C ARG A 86 -30.08 10.37 20.90
#